data_AF-A0A0C9UM51-F1
#
_entry.id   AF-A0A0C9UM51-F1
#
_cell.length_a   1.000
_cell.length_b   1.000
_cell.length_c   1.000
_cell.angle_alpha   90.00
_cell.angle_beta   90.00
_cell.angle_gamma   90.00
#
_symmetry.space_group_name_H-M   'P 1'
#
loop_
_entity.id
_entity.type
_entity.pdbx_description
1 polymer ?
#
loop_
_entity_poly.entity_id
_entity_poly.type
_entity_poly.pdbx_seq_one_letter_code
_entity_poly.pdbx_strand_id
1 'polypeptide(L)'
;MSWLSPLEIIARLNDIIDPEQDYVMITEAEEFMKSKAAVRLKATEESRAQISSLNREVQKAKLSATRPPGVPNEKEHIAMMNELEDQRLQFGKMINDGEGLLASKEAELMRLREEERALEDKDVASDHDLDSTALRLQICRSLGFEPVMKDGNVVKILVRSESNEVHTVSFKDGKSEQDHTQLLWELASS
;
A
#
# COMPACT_ATOMS: atom_id res chain seq x y z
N MET A 1 -116.32 -31.26 39.82
CA MET A 1 -114.87 -31.06 39.98
C MET A 1 -114.53 -31.37 41.42
N SER A 2 -114.03 -32.59 41.68
CA SER A 2 -113.60 -33.00 43.02
C SER A 2 -112.28 -32.29 43.31
N TRP A 3 -112.30 -31.42 44.32
CA TRP A 3 -111.09 -30.87 44.89
C TRP A 3 -110.46 -32.03 45.67
N LEU A 4 -109.35 -32.57 45.15
CA LEU A 4 -108.51 -33.52 45.90
C LEU A 4 -108.25 -32.93 47.28
N SER A 5 -108.39 -33.77 48.32
CA SER A 5 -108.14 -33.32 49.68
C SER A 5 -106.72 -32.75 49.76
N PRO A 6 -106.49 -31.59 50.41
CA PRO A 6 -105.14 -31.03 50.55
C PRO A 6 -104.10 -32.04 51.06
N LEU A 7 -104.53 -33.00 51.88
CA LEU A 7 -103.69 -34.10 52.36
C LEU A 7 -103.27 -35.09 51.26
N GLU A 8 -104.14 -35.41 50.30
CA GLU A 8 -103.81 -36.30 49.18
C GLU A 8 -102.81 -35.63 48.24
N ILE A 9 -102.91 -34.32 48.06
CA ILE A 9 -101.97 -33.54 47.25
C ILE A 9 -100.59 -33.51 47.94
N ILE A 10 -100.55 -33.28 49.25
CA ILE A 10 -99.30 -33.29 50.04
C ILE A 10 -98.64 -34.67 50.02
N ALA A 11 -99.42 -35.75 50.22
CA ALA A 11 -98.90 -37.12 50.15
C ALA A 11 -98.33 -37.44 48.77
N ARG A 12 -99.02 -37.04 47.70
CA ARG A 12 -98.57 -37.23 46.32
C ARG A 12 -97.33 -36.39 45.99
N LEU A 13 -97.21 -35.19 46.55
CA LEU A 13 -96.00 -34.37 46.41
C LEU A 13 -94.81 -35.01 47.14
N ASN A 14 -95.03 -35.64 48.28
CA ASN A 14 -93.99 -36.32 49.04
C ASN A 14 -93.44 -37.57 48.32
N ASP A 15 -94.26 -38.24 47.51
CA ASP A 15 -93.81 -39.36 46.65
C ASP A 15 -93.08 -38.88 45.38
N ILE A 16 -93.25 -37.62 44.99
CA ILE A 16 -92.60 -37.03 43.80
C ILE A 16 -91.28 -36.36 44.16
N ILE A 17 -91.16 -35.86 45.40
CA ILE A 17 -89.97 -35.18 45.90
C ILE A 17 -89.10 -36.23 46.58
N ASP A 18 -87.95 -36.53 45.98
CA ASP A 18 -86.88 -37.33 46.58
C ASP A 18 -85.69 -36.41 46.92
N PRO A 19 -85.60 -35.94 48.18
CA PRO A 19 -84.53 -35.05 48.61
C PRO A 19 -83.14 -35.68 48.54
N GLU A 20 -83.03 -37.01 48.63
CA GLU A 20 -81.74 -37.70 48.53
C GLU A 20 -81.26 -37.69 47.07
N GLN A 21 -82.14 -37.99 46.13
CA GLN A 21 -81.82 -37.92 44.70
C GLN A 21 -81.47 -36.49 44.25
N ASP A 22 -82.23 -35.49 44.70
CA ASP A 22 -81.96 -34.08 44.40
C ASP A 22 -80.62 -33.62 45.01
N TYR A 23 -80.30 -34.05 46.24
CA TYR A 23 -79.02 -33.76 46.87
C TYR A 23 -77.84 -34.36 46.07
N VAL A 24 -77.95 -35.62 45.66
CA VAL A 24 -76.92 -36.28 44.82
C VAL A 24 -76.74 -35.51 43.51
N MET A 25 -77.83 -35.14 42.83
CA MET A 25 -77.76 -34.38 41.58
C MET A 25 -77.09 -33.01 41.77
N ILE A 26 -77.38 -32.29 42.87
CA ILE A 26 -76.74 -31.01 43.18
C ILE A 26 -75.23 -31.22 43.43
N THR A 27 -74.84 -32.23 44.20
CA THR A 27 -73.41 -32.51 44.46
C THR A 27 -72.65 -32.88 43.19
N GLU A 28 -73.24 -33.71 42.33
CA GLU A 28 -72.66 -34.06 41.02
C GLU A 28 -72.54 -32.83 40.12
N ALA A 29 -73.57 -31.97 40.10
CA ALA A 29 -73.54 -30.71 39.36
C ALA A 29 -72.45 -29.76 39.89
N GLU A 30 -72.28 -29.66 41.20
CA GLU A 30 -71.21 -28.85 41.82
C GLU A 30 -69.81 -29.39 41.47
N GLU A 31 -69.60 -30.69 41.55
CA GLU A 31 -68.33 -31.32 41.15
C GLU A 31 -68.06 -31.13 39.66
N PHE A 32 -69.08 -31.28 38.82
CA PHE A 32 -68.98 -31.00 37.39
C PHE A 32 -68.61 -29.54 37.14
N MET A 33 -69.25 -28.58 37.83
CA MET A 33 -68.94 -27.16 37.71
C MET A 33 -67.52 -26.84 38.19
N LYS A 34 -67.07 -27.44 39.30
CA LYS A 34 -65.68 -27.30 39.80
C LYS A 34 -64.67 -27.84 38.78
N SER A 35 -64.91 -29.01 38.21
CA SER A 35 -64.04 -29.58 37.18
C SER A 35 -63.96 -28.69 35.92
N LYS A 36 -65.11 -28.18 35.45
CA LYS A 36 -65.16 -27.26 34.30
C LYS A 36 -64.48 -25.93 34.60
N ALA A 37 -64.61 -25.40 35.82
CA ALA A 37 -63.90 -24.21 36.24
C ALA A 37 -62.38 -24.41 36.23
N ALA A 38 -61.90 -25.55 36.74
CA ALA A 38 -60.48 -25.90 36.71
C ALA A 38 -59.93 -26.02 35.27
N VAL A 39 -60.69 -26.66 34.37
CA VAL A 39 -60.32 -26.77 32.95
C VAL A 39 -60.27 -25.39 32.27
N ARG A 40 -61.27 -24.54 32.51
CA ARG A 40 -61.27 -23.16 31.98
C ARG A 40 -60.08 -22.37 32.50
N LEU A 41 -59.80 -22.44 33.81
CA LEU A 41 -58.66 -21.75 34.41
C LEU A 41 -57.35 -22.19 33.76
N LYS A 42 -57.13 -23.51 33.65
CA LYS A 42 -55.93 -24.08 33.01
C LYS A 42 -55.79 -23.61 31.56
N ALA A 43 -56.87 -23.65 30.78
CA ALA A 43 -56.86 -23.17 29.39
C ALA A 43 -56.54 -21.67 29.29
N THR A 44 -57.04 -20.85 30.22
CA THR A 44 -56.73 -19.42 30.27
C THR A 44 -55.28 -19.14 30.65
N GLU A 45 -54.72 -19.92 31.59
CA GLU A 45 -53.32 -19.82 32.00
C GLU A 45 -52.37 -20.25 30.86
N GLU A 46 -52.67 -21.36 30.19
CA GLU A 46 -51.92 -21.83 29.02
C GLU A 46 -51.94 -20.80 27.89
N SER A 47 -53.12 -20.24 27.58
CA SER A 47 -53.24 -19.18 26.57
C SER A 47 -52.44 -17.92 26.96
N ARG A 48 -52.47 -17.52 28.24
CA ARG A 48 -51.71 -16.37 28.73
C ARG A 48 -50.21 -16.62 28.67
N ALA A 49 -49.76 -17.83 28.99
CA ALA A 49 -48.37 -18.24 28.87
C ALA A 49 -47.90 -18.22 27.41
N GLN A 50 -48.72 -18.74 26.48
CA GLN A 50 -48.45 -18.69 25.04
C GLN A 50 -48.35 -17.25 24.54
N ILE A 51 -49.30 -16.38 24.88
CA ILE A 51 -49.26 -14.96 24.50
C ILE A 51 -47.98 -14.29 25.04
N SER A 52 -47.60 -14.58 26.29
CA SER A 52 -46.37 -14.03 26.88
C SER A 52 -45.12 -14.50 26.12
N SER A 53 -45.06 -15.79 25.76
CA SER A 53 -43.93 -16.36 25.01
C SER A 53 -43.81 -15.75 23.61
N LEU A 54 -44.91 -15.66 22.85
CA LEU A 54 -44.96 -15.05 21.53
C LEU A 54 -44.58 -13.57 21.59
N ASN A 55 -45.02 -12.84 22.61
CA ASN A 55 -44.65 -11.44 22.76
C ASN A 55 -43.14 -11.29 23.00
N ARG A 56 -42.50 -12.16 23.79
CA ARG A 56 -41.04 -12.18 23.95
C ARG A 56 -40.32 -12.49 22.63
N GLU A 57 -40.82 -13.43 21.85
CA GLU A 57 -40.28 -13.75 20.52
C GLU A 57 -40.40 -12.56 19.57
N VAL A 58 -41.54 -11.87 19.54
CA VAL A 58 -41.73 -10.65 18.75
C VAL A 58 -40.77 -9.54 19.18
N GLN A 59 -40.53 -9.36 20.48
CA GLN A 59 -39.55 -8.37 20.94
C GLN A 59 -38.12 -8.75 20.49
N LYS A 60 -37.74 -10.03 20.59
CA LYS A 60 -36.45 -10.51 20.08
C LYS A 60 -36.33 -10.31 18.56
N ALA A 61 -37.39 -10.62 17.82
CA ALA A 61 -37.44 -10.42 16.37
C ALA A 61 -37.35 -8.93 16.01
N LYS A 62 -38.02 -8.04 16.75
CA LYS A 62 -37.90 -6.59 16.59
C LYS A 62 -36.49 -6.10 16.85
N LEU A 63 -35.85 -6.55 17.93
CA LEU A 63 -34.46 -6.20 18.24
C LEU A 63 -33.49 -6.74 17.18
N SER A 64 -33.75 -7.92 16.63
CA SER A 64 -32.96 -8.52 15.55
C SER A 64 -33.20 -7.88 14.17
N ALA A 65 -34.41 -7.38 13.92
CA ALA A 65 -34.79 -6.72 12.68
C ALA A 65 -34.42 -5.22 12.69
N THR A 66 -34.25 -4.64 13.87
CA THR A 66 -33.70 -3.29 14.00
C THR A 66 -32.21 -3.38 13.71
N ARG A 67 -31.74 -2.57 12.75
CA ARG A 67 -30.33 -2.51 12.39
C ARG A 67 -29.50 -2.23 13.66
N PRO A 68 -28.42 -3.00 13.93
CA PRO A 68 -27.59 -2.78 15.10
C PRO A 68 -27.05 -1.33 15.14
N PRO A 69 -27.02 -0.69 16.32
CA PRO A 69 -26.42 0.63 16.47
C PRO A 69 -24.92 0.50 16.20
N GLY A 70 -24.46 1.06 15.08
CA GLY A 70 -23.06 0.98 14.62
C GLY A 70 -22.90 0.53 13.16
N VAL A 71 -23.94 0.00 12.52
CA VAL A 71 -23.91 -0.28 11.07
C VAL A 71 -24.28 1.00 10.31
N PRO A 72 -23.42 1.51 9.41
CA PRO A 72 -23.66 2.74 8.65
C PRO A 72 -25.01 2.71 7.96
N ASN A 73 -25.76 3.83 7.96
CA ASN A 73 -27.02 3.97 7.25
C ASN A 73 -26.86 3.58 5.75
N GLU A 74 -27.92 3.20 5.03
CA GLU A 74 -27.77 2.75 3.62
C GLU A 74 -27.04 3.79 2.73
N LYS A 75 -27.34 5.07 2.92
CA LYS A 75 -26.66 6.18 2.24
C LYS A 75 -25.20 6.33 2.69
N GLU A 76 -24.91 6.18 3.99
CA GLU A 76 -23.54 6.21 4.51
C GLU A 76 -22.71 5.04 3.97
N HIS A 77 -23.31 3.85 3.87
CA HIS A 77 -22.67 2.68 3.28
C HIS A 77 -22.39 2.88 1.79
N ILE A 78 -23.34 3.42 1.04
CA ILE A 78 -23.14 3.74 -0.38
C ILE A 78 -22.06 4.81 -0.54
N ALA A 79 -22.06 5.86 0.29
CA ALA A 79 -21.03 6.89 0.27
C ALA A 79 -19.64 6.30 0.55
N MET A 80 -19.53 5.43 1.55
CA MET A 80 -18.28 4.75 1.89
C MET A 80 -17.82 3.81 0.77
N MET A 81 -18.74 3.10 0.10
CA MET A 81 -18.40 2.25 -1.05
C MET A 81 -17.88 3.07 -2.23
N ASN A 82 -18.53 4.19 -2.54
CA ASN A 82 -18.06 5.08 -3.62
C ASN A 82 -16.68 5.67 -3.29
N GLU A 83 -16.46 6.09 -2.03
CA GLU A 83 -15.15 6.59 -1.59
C GLU A 83 -14.06 5.53 -1.72
N LEU A 84 -14.36 4.27 -1.35
CA LEU A 84 -13.43 3.16 -1.51
C LEU A 84 -13.16 2.83 -2.99
N GLU A 85 -14.16 2.93 -3.86
CA GLU A 85 -13.97 2.76 -5.30
C GLU A 85 -13.08 3.86 -5.91
N ASP A 86 -13.29 5.10 -5.52
CA ASP A 86 -12.46 6.24 -5.93
C ASP A 86 -11.01 6.06 -5.46
N GLN A 87 -10.80 5.64 -4.21
CA GLN A 87 -9.48 5.33 -3.67
C GLN A 87 -8.82 4.17 -4.44
N ARG A 88 -9.58 3.12 -4.78
CA ARG A 88 -9.06 1.99 -5.56
C ARG A 88 -8.57 2.44 -6.94
N LEU A 89 -9.35 3.28 -7.63
CA LEU A 89 -8.98 3.85 -8.92
C LEU A 89 -7.74 4.74 -8.80
N GLN A 90 -7.67 5.57 -7.76
CA GLN A 90 -6.51 6.43 -7.51
C GLN A 90 -5.24 5.60 -7.25
N PHE A 91 -5.31 4.56 -6.42
CA PHE A 91 -4.16 3.68 -6.19
C PHE A 91 -3.73 2.94 -7.45
N GLY A 92 -4.67 2.43 -8.24
CA GLY A 92 -4.35 1.81 -9.53
C GLY A 92 -3.60 2.76 -10.47
N LYS A 93 -4.01 4.03 -10.52
CA LYS A 93 -3.30 5.06 -11.29
C LYS A 93 -1.91 5.33 -10.74
N MET A 94 -1.78 5.53 -9.43
CA MET A 94 -0.47 5.79 -8.79
C MET A 94 0.52 4.64 -8.99
N ILE A 95 0.04 3.40 -8.96
CA ILE A 95 0.86 2.22 -9.24
C ILE A 95 1.35 2.26 -10.69
N ASN A 96 0.45 2.48 -11.65
CA ASN A 96 0.82 2.52 -13.07
C ASN A 96 1.80 3.68 -13.37
N ASP A 97 1.55 4.88 -12.83
CA ASP A 97 2.46 6.02 -12.96
C ASP A 97 3.85 5.70 -12.36
N GLY A 98 3.89 5.00 -11.21
CA GLY A 98 5.11 4.55 -10.56
C GLY A 98 5.87 3.49 -11.36
N GLU A 99 5.18 2.49 -11.90
CA GLU A 99 5.74 1.45 -12.77
C GLU A 99 6.30 2.06 -14.06
N GLY A 100 5.60 3.03 -14.66
CA GLY A 100 6.08 3.76 -15.84
C GLY A 100 7.36 4.56 -15.56
N LEU A 101 7.44 5.23 -14.40
CA LEU A 101 8.65 5.94 -13.99
C LEU A 101 9.81 4.97 -13.74
N LEU A 102 9.55 3.84 -13.09
CA LEU A 102 10.55 2.80 -12.84
C LEU A 102 11.11 2.26 -14.17
N ALA A 103 10.24 1.87 -15.10
CA ALA A 103 10.64 1.36 -16.41
C ALA A 103 11.48 2.40 -17.19
N SER A 104 11.12 3.68 -17.12
CA SER A 104 11.91 4.75 -17.74
C SER A 104 13.30 4.87 -17.11
N LYS A 105 13.41 4.73 -15.78
CA LYS A 105 14.70 4.80 -15.08
C LYS A 105 15.56 3.58 -15.31
N GLU A 106 14.96 2.40 -15.40
CA GLU A 106 15.67 1.17 -15.77
C GLU A 106 16.22 1.24 -17.19
N ALA A 107 15.44 1.77 -18.14
CA ALA A 107 15.91 2.01 -19.50
C ALA A 107 17.07 3.02 -19.55
N GLU A 108 16.99 4.11 -18.78
CA GLU A 108 18.06 5.10 -18.66
C GLU A 108 19.34 4.49 -18.06
N LEU A 109 19.21 3.69 -16.99
CA LEU A 109 20.32 2.97 -16.38
C LEU A 109 20.97 1.97 -17.34
N MET A 110 20.15 1.25 -18.11
CA MET A 110 20.66 0.32 -19.12
C MET A 110 21.46 1.06 -20.19
N ARG A 111 20.95 2.20 -20.69
CA ARG A 111 21.66 3.05 -21.66
C ARG A 111 22.98 3.57 -21.11
N LEU A 112 22.98 4.09 -19.88
CA LEU A 112 24.19 4.63 -19.25
C LEU A 112 25.25 3.55 -19.01
N ARG A 113 24.84 2.32 -18.64
CA ARG A 113 25.77 1.19 -18.52
C ARG A 113 26.36 0.76 -19.86
N GLU A 114 25.58 0.84 -20.93
CA GLU A 114 26.09 0.56 -22.27
C GLU A 114 27.09 1.63 -22.72
N GLU A 115 26.81 2.90 -22.44
CA GLU A 115 27.73 4.02 -22.70
C GLU A 115 29.01 3.92 -21.87
N GLU A 116 28.90 3.57 -20.58
CA GLU A 116 30.04 3.32 -19.70
C GLU A 116 30.94 2.22 -20.27
N ARG A 117 30.37 1.07 -20.65
CA ARG A 117 31.13 -0.02 -21.27
C ARG A 117 31.79 0.41 -22.58
N ALA A 118 31.07 1.16 -23.42
CA ALA A 118 31.63 1.67 -24.68
C ALA A 118 32.79 2.65 -24.46
N LEU A 119 32.79 3.41 -23.36
CA LEU A 119 33.89 4.28 -22.97
C LEU A 119 35.07 3.51 -22.38
N GLU A 120 34.81 2.48 -21.57
CA GLU A 120 35.85 1.60 -21.02
C GLU A 120 36.60 0.84 -22.12
N ASP A 121 35.88 0.38 -23.15
CA ASP A 121 36.48 -0.32 -24.29
C ASP A 121 37.27 0.62 -25.23
N LYS A 122 37.11 1.94 -25.08
CA LYS A 122 37.75 2.92 -25.96
C LYS A 122 39.16 3.25 -25.47
N ASP A 123 40.17 2.66 -26.11
CA ASP A 123 41.57 2.98 -25.89
C ASP A 123 41.97 4.32 -26.54
N VAL A 124 41.93 5.39 -25.74
CA VAL A 124 42.29 6.76 -26.13
C VAL A 124 43.75 6.88 -26.60
N ALA A 125 44.65 5.98 -26.16
CA ALA A 125 46.05 5.99 -26.59
C ALA A 125 46.21 5.45 -28.02
N SER A 126 45.29 4.60 -28.49
CA SER A 126 45.29 4.06 -29.85
C SER A 126 44.65 4.99 -30.89
N ASP A 127 43.72 5.86 -30.46
CA ASP A 127 42.98 6.81 -31.32
C ASP A 127 43.84 8.03 -31.75
N HIS A 128 44.94 8.28 -31.05
CA HIS A 128 45.86 9.36 -31.37
C HIS A 128 47.23 8.79 -31.75
N ASP A 129 47.57 8.87 -33.04
CA ASP A 129 48.94 8.72 -33.51
C ASP A 129 49.72 9.99 -33.09
N LEU A 130 50.00 10.09 -31.78
CA LEU A 130 50.72 11.20 -31.20
C LEU A 130 52.12 11.19 -31.81
N ASP A 131 52.43 12.16 -32.67
CA ASP A 131 53.77 12.33 -33.20
C ASP A 131 54.73 12.60 -32.04
N SER A 132 55.39 11.52 -31.61
CA SER A 132 56.33 11.52 -30.50
C SER A 132 57.44 12.55 -30.70
N THR A 133 57.73 12.94 -31.95
CA THR A 133 58.69 13.97 -32.31
C THR A 133 58.17 15.35 -31.93
N ALA A 134 56.92 15.68 -32.29
CA ALA A 134 56.30 16.94 -31.92
C ALA A 134 56.21 17.13 -30.41
N LEU A 135 55.86 16.07 -29.67
CA LEU A 135 55.79 16.11 -28.20
C LEU A 135 57.16 16.29 -27.56
N ARG A 136 58.20 15.58 -28.03
CA ARG A 136 59.59 15.78 -27.58
C ARG A 136 60.08 17.19 -27.89
N LEU A 137 59.78 17.73 -29.07
CA LEU A 137 60.15 19.09 -29.45
C LEU A 137 59.46 20.12 -28.56
N GLN A 138 58.17 19.93 -28.22
CA GLN A 138 57.45 20.81 -27.33
C GLN A 138 58.00 20.76 -25.90
N ILE A 139 58.36 19.57 -25.40
CA ILE A 139 59.03 19.42 -24.10
C ILE A 139 60.38 20.16 -24.12
N CYS A 140 61.23 19.93 -25.11
CA CYS A 140 62.51 20.63 -25.24
C CYS A 140 62.32 22.16 -25.29
N ARG A 141 61.31 22.66 -26.01
CA ARG A 141 60.99 24.09 -26.05
C ARG A 141 60.50 24.64 -24.72
N SER A 142 59.71 23.86 -23.98
CA SER A 142 59.22 24.23 -22.65
C SER A 142 60.35 24.31 -21.61
N LEU A 143 61.38 23.47 -21.77
CA LEU A 143 62.61 23.51 -20.99
C LEU A 143 63.55 24.67 -21.38
N GLY A 144 63.16 25.52 -22.32
CA GLY A 144 63.94 26.69 -22.73
C GLY A 144 64.89 26.44 -23.90
N PHE A 145 64.91 25.25 -24.50
CA PHE A 145 65.75 24.94 -25.65
C PHE A 145 64.99 25.17 -26.96
N GLU A 146 65.37 26.21 -27.71
CA GLU A 146 64.76 26.54 -28.99
C GLU A 146 65.77 26.35 -30.14
N PRO A 147 65.65 25.27 -30.94
CA PRO A 147 66.54 25.03 -32.06
C PRO A 147 66.21 25.97 -33.23
N VAL A 148 67.24 26.59 -33.79
CA VAL A 148 67.12 27.42 -35.01
C VAL A 148 67.59 26.60 -36.20
N MET A 149 66.64 26.28 -37.06
CA MET A 149 66.86 25.49 -38.27
C MET A 149 67.21 26.38 -39.46
N LYS A 150 68.15 25.94 -40.29
CA LYS A 150 68.38 26.49 -41.64
C LYS A 150 68.58 25.33 -42.60
N ASP A 151 67.83 25.33 -43.71
CA ASP A 151 67.91 24.30 -44.75
C ASP A 151 67.78 22.86 -44.21
N GLY A 152 66.93 22.66 -43.19
CA GLY A 152 66.68 21.35 -42.57
C GLY A 152 67.70 20.91 -41.51
N ASN A 153 68.76 21.68 -41.26
CA ASN A 153 69.76 21.37 -40.23
C ASN A 153 69.71 22.34 -39.05
N VAL A 154 69.99 21.83 -37.84
CA VAL A 154 70.13 22.66 -36.62
C VAL A 154 71.42 23.46 -36.73
N VAL A 155 71.32 24.79 -36.85
CA VAL A 155 72.50 25.65 -36.98
C VAL A 155 72.96 26.17 -35.61
N LYS A 156 72.01 26.47 -34.74
CA LYS A 156 72.26 26.97 -33.38
C LYS A 156 71.06 26.65 -32.49
N ILE A 157 71.29 26.57 -31.18
CA ILE A 157 70.24 26.47 -30.17
C ILE A 157 70.24 27.75 -29.35
N LEU A 158 69.04 28.29 -29.12
CA LEU A 158 68.79 29.31 -28.12
C LEU A 158 68.44 28.61 -26.82
N VAL A 159 69.12 28.97 -25.75
CA VAL A 159 68.84 28.47 -24.39
C VAL A 159 68.27 29.63 -23.61
N ARG A 160 67.04 29.49 -23.14
CA ARG A 160 66.43 30.41 -22.19
C ARG A 160 66.65 29.89 -20.79
N SER A 161 67.34 30.67 -19.98
CA SER A 161 67.64 30.34 -18.59
C SER A 161 66.42 30.60 -17.67
N GLU A 162 66.44 30.07 -16.45
CA GLU A 162 65.40 30.35 -15.44
C GLU A 162 65.37 31.84 -15.04
N SER A 163 66.52 32.50 -15.14
CA SER A 163 66.71 33.95 -14.97
C SER A 163 66.20 34.80 -16.15
N ASN A 164 65.59 34.17 -17.16
CA ASN A 164 65.03 34.80 -18.37
C ASN A 164 66.09 35.46 -19.28
N GLU A 165 67.35 35.04 -19.16
CA GLU A 165 68.42 35.37 -20.10
C GLU A 165 68.39 34.41 -21.31
N VAL A 166 68.83 34.89 -22.48
CA VAL A 166 68.83 34.10 -23.72
C VAL A 166 70.25 33.95 -24.23
N HIS A 167 70.78 32.73 -24.13
CA HIS A 167 72.10 32.37 -24.63
C HIS A 167 71.99 31.71 -26.01
N THR A 168 72.96 31.98 -26.88
CA THR A 168 73.03 31.36 -28.21
C THR A 168 74.23 30.44 -28.29
N VAL A 169 74.00 29.15 -28.53
CA VAL A 169 75.05 28.15 -28.70
C VAL A 169 75.10 27.70 -30.17
N SER A 170 76.26 27.82 -30.80
CA SER A 170 76.51 27.43 -32.20
C SER A 170 77.32 26.15 -32.26
N PHE A 171 76.94 25.21 -33.13
CA PHE A 171 77.61 23.90 -33.26
C PHE A 171 78.82 23.90 -34.23
N LYS A 172 79.31 25.08 -34.62
CA LYS A 172 80.39 25.23 -35.61
C LYS A 172 81.80 25.10 -35.02
N ASP A 173 81.90 24.92 -33.71
CA ASP A 173 83.16 25.09 -32.96
C ASP A 173 83.95 23.79 -32.76
N GLY A 174 83.53 22.68 -33.37
CA GLY A 174 84.28 21.42 -33.39
C GLY A 174 84.46 20.71 -32.03
N LYS A 175 83.77 21.15 -30.97
CA LYS A 175 83.81 20.48 -29.65
C LYS A 175 83.00 19.18 -29.67
N SER A 176 83.26 18.29 -28.72
CA SER A 176 82.51 17.03 -28.56
C SER A 176 81.03 17.29 -28.27
N GLU A 177 80.15 16.35 -28.64
CA GLU A 177 78.72 16.40 -28.32
C GLU A 177 78.48 16.45 -26.80
N GLN A 178 79.36 15.81 -26.02
CA GLN A 178 79.31 15.83 -24.55
C GLN A 178 79.57 17.24 -24.01
N ASP A 179 80.56 17.95 -24.54
CA ASP A 179 80.88 19.31 -24.12
C ASP A 179 79.74 20.29 -24.44
N HIS A 180 79.07 20.10 -25.59
CA HIS A 180 77.90 20.90 -25.95
C HIS A 180 76.72 20.60 -25.05
N THR A 181 76.48 19.33 -24.72
CA THR A 181 75.37 18.94 -23.83
C THR A 181 75.56 19.52 -22.44
N GLN A 182 76.77 19.43 -21.89
CA GLN A 182 77.09 20.02 -20.59
C GLN A 182 76.91 21.54 -20.60
N LEU A 183 77.43 22.22 -21.64
CA LEU A 183 77.27 23.67 -21.79
C LEU A 183 75.79 24.10 -21.90
N LEU A 184 74.98 23.35 -22.65
CA LEU A 184 73.54 23.64 -22.79
C LEU A 184 72.81 23.53 -21.46
N TRP A 185 73.12 22.50 -20.66
CA TRP A 185 72.52 22.32 -19.33
C TRP A 185 73.00 23.37 -18.32
N GLU A 186 74.30 23.70 -18.33
CA GLU A 186 74.85 24.77 -17.49
C GLU A 186 74.15 26.11 -17.76
N LEU A 187 73.99 26.48 -19.04
CA LEU A 187 73.31 27.71 -19.46
C LEU A 187 71.80 27.70 -19.18
N ALA A 188 71.15 26.53 -19.19
CA ALA A 188 69.74 26.41 -18.85
C ALA A 188 69.50 26.54 -17.34
N SER A 189 70.44 26.08 -16.52
CA SER A 189 70.37 26.11 -15.04
C SER A 189 70.90 27.40 -14.39
N SER A 190 71.47 28.32 -15.19
CA SER A 190 72.03 29.59 -14.74
C SER A 190 70.99 30.70 -14.58
#